data_AF-A0A7Y6QD01-F1
#
_entry.id   AF-A0A7Y6QD01-F1
#
_cell.length_a   1.000
_cell.length_b   1.000
_cell.length_c   1.000
_cell.angle_alpha   90.00
_cell.angle_beta   90.00
_cell.angle_gamma   90.00
#
_symmetry.space_group_name_H-M   'P 1'
#
loop_
_entity.id
_entity.type
_entity.pdbx_description
1 polymer ?
#
loop_
_entity_poly.entity_id
_entity_poly.type
_entity_poly.pdbx_seq_one_letter_code
_entity_poly.pdbx_strand_id
1 'polypeptide(L)' 'MLLDFRDPTLFRQAALVGGEWIEADAANAIDVTNPATGELVGRVPKLGGKET' A
#
# COMPACT_ATOMS: atom_id res chain seq x y z
N MET A 1 -16.44 1.52 -2.34
CA MET A 1 -16.27 1.64 -3.80
C MET A 1 -15.12 0.72 -4.19
N LEU A 2 -15.27 -0.16 -5.18
CA LEU A 2 -14.16 -1.02 -5.64
C LEU A 2 -13.37 -0.22 -6.70
N LEU A 3 -12.05 -0.07 -6.53
CA LEU A 3 -11.21 0.54 -7.56
C LEU A 3 -11.21 -0.38 -8.78
N ASP A 4 -11.80 0.09 -9.89
CA ASP A 4 -11.96 -0.71 -11.10
C ASP A 4 -10.73 -0.59 -11.99
N PHE A 5 -9.72 -1.42 -11.70
CA PHE A 5 -8.51 -1.51 -12.50
C PHE A 5 -8.65 -2.56 -13.59
N ARG A 6 -8.22 -2.23 -14.81
CA ARG A 6 -8.11 -3.20 -15.92
C ARG A 6 -7.20 -4.39 -15.58
N ASP A 7 -6.19 -4.15 -14.75
CA ASP A 7 -5.36 -5.19 -14.16
C ASP A 7 -5.35 -5.00 -12.63
N PRO A 8 -6.04 -5.86 -11.86
CA PRO A 8 -6.11 -5.74 -10.42
C PRO A 8 -4.76 -5.99 -9.73
N THR A 9 -3.78 -6.60 -10.40
CA THR A 9 -2.46 -6.90 -9.81
C THR A 9 -1.58 -5.66 -9.63
N LEU A 10 -1.95 -4.55 -10.28
CA LEU A 10 -1.28 -3.25 -10.13
C LEU A 10 -1.64 -2.55 -8.82
N PHE A 11 -2.78 -2.89 -8.23
CA PHE A 11 -3.12 -2.40 -6.90
C PHE A 11 -2.35 -3.22 -5.86
N ARG A 12 -1.28 -2.63 -5.33
CA ARG A 12 -0.38 -3.27 -4.36
C ARG A 12 -0.34 -2.47 -3.06
N GLN A 13 -0.39 -3.21 -1.96
CA GLN A 13 -0.27 -2.69 -0.60
C GLN A 13 1.05 -3.14 0.02
N ALA A 14 2.13 -3.00 -0.76
CA ALA A 14 3.45 -3.52 -0.46
C ALA A 14 4.54 -2.59 -1.03
N ALA A 15 5.76 -2.71 -0.52
CA ALA A 15 6.95 -2.05 -1.06
C ALA A 15 7.89 -3.08 -1.68
N LEU A 16 8.49 -2.76 -2.82
CA LEU A 16 9.48 -3.60 -3.49
C LEU A 16 10.88 -3.25 -2.98
N VAL A 17 11.53 -4.18 -2.27
CA VAL A 17 12.87 -4.00 -1.72
C VAL A 17 13.71 -5.22 -2.05
N GLY A 18 14.89 -5.03 -2.66
CA GLY A 18 15.77 -6.15 -3.01
C GLY A 18 15.19 -7.15 -4.01
N GLY A 19 14.10 -6.81 -4.72
CA GLY A 19 13.38 -7.72 -5.61
C GLY A 19 12.23 -8.50 -4.94
N GLU A 20 12.03 -8.31 -3.64
CA GLU A 20 10.94 -8.92 -2.87
C GLU A 20 9.88 -7.90 -2.49
N TRP A 21 8.62 -8.34 -2.45
CA TRP A 21 7.50 -7.52 -2.00
C TRP A 21 7.32 -7.68 -0.50
N ILE A 22 7.44 -6.57 0.23
CA ILE A 22 7.18 -6.48 1.65
C ILE A 22 5.79 -5.90 1.84
N GLU A 23 4.84 -6.71 2.31
CA GLU A 23 3.44 -6.33 2.51
C GLU A 23 3.25 -5.36 3.68
N ALA A 24 2.22 -4.53 3.61
CA ALA A 24 1.79 -3.67 4.72
C ALA A 24 1.24 -4.51 5.88
N ASP A 25 1.84 -4.38 7.07
CA ASP A 25 1.24 -4.86 8.32
C ASP A 25 0.18 -3.86 8.81
N ALA A 26 -0.97 -4.36 9.24
CA ALA A 26 -2.03 -3.57 9.84
C ALA A 26 -1.56 -2.75 11.06
N ALA A 27 -0.54 -3.21 11.80
CA ALA A 27 0.02 -2.49 12.94
C ALA A 27 1.05 -1.42 12.55
N ASN A 28 1.64 -1.47 11.35
CA ASN A 28 2.71 -0.57 10.92
C ASN A 28 2.59 -0.20 9.43
N ALA A 29 1.48 0.45 9.09
CA ALA A 29 1.20 0.94 7.74
C ALA A 29 0.83 2.43 7.74
N ILE A 30 0.95 3.05 6.56
CA ILE A 30 0.48 4.39 6.27
C ILE A 30 -0.81 4.26 5.46
N ASP A 31 -1.89 4.88 5.94
CA ASP A 31 -3.15 4.97 5.21
C ASP A 31 -3.02 5.95 4.03
N VAL A 32 -3.47 5.52 2.85
CA VAL A 32 -3.55 6.35 1.65
C VAL A 32 -5.01 6.72 1.43
N THR A 33 -5.32 8.01 1.53
CA THR A 33 -6.69 8.52 1.40
C THR A 33 -6.86 9.34 0.12
N ASN A 34 -8.08 9.30 -0.45
CA ASN A 34 -8.45 10.15 -1.57
C ASN A 34 -8.69 11.57 -1.05
N PRO A 35 -7.90 12.58 -1.46
CA PRO A 35 -8.02 13.94 -0.92
C PRO A 35 -9.33 14.64 -1.30
N ALA A 36 -10.05 14.17 -2.34
CA ALA A 36 -11.32 14.76 -2.77
C ALA A 36 -12.51 14.28 -1.92
N THR A 37 -12.46 13.08 -1.35
CA THR A 37 -13.59 12.45 -0.63
C THR A 37 -13.26 12.08 0.81
N GLY A 38 -11.98 11.99 1.16
CA GLY A 38 -11.50 11.46 2.44
C GLY A 38 -11.55 9.93 2.56
N GLU A 39 -11.99 9.22 1.53
CA GLU A 39 -12.10 7.76 1.57
C GLU A 39 -10.72 7.08 1.61
N LEU A 40 -10.63 5.97 2.36
CA LEU A 40 -9.44 5.11 2.37
C LEU A 40 -9.33 4.37 1.04
N VAL A 41 -8.23 4.59 0.33
CA VAL A 41 -7.89 3.90 -0.93
C VAL A 41 -7.16 2.59 -0.64
N GLY A 42 -6.25 2.59 0.33
CA GLY A 42 -5.46 1.43 0.72
C GLY A 42 -4.36 1.78 1.72
N ARG A 43 -3.41 0.86 1.91
CA ARG A 43 -2.29 0.99 2.85
C ARG A 43 -0.96 0.66 2.20
N VAL A 44 0.11 1.32 2.65
CA VAL A 44 1.49 0.99 2.29
C VAL A 44 2.31 0.71 3.55
N PRO A 45 3.30 -0.21 3.51
CA PRO A 45 4.10 -0.52 4.69
C PRO A 45 4.89 0.71 5.14
N LYS A 46 4.97 0.94 6.44
CA LYS A 46 5.81 1.99 7.04
C LYS A 46 7.19 1.43 7.35
N LEU A 47 7.96 1.17 6.29
CA LEU A 47 9.29 0.57 6.42
C LEU A 47 10.28 1.49 7.16
N GLY A 48 11.23 0.90 7.88
CA GLY A 48 12.33 1.60 8.55
C GLY A 48 13.71 1.08 8.13
N GLY A 49 14.75 1.53 8.83
CA GLY A 49 16.13 1.14 8.53
C GLY A 49 16.48 -0.34 8.80
N LYS A 50 15.53 -1.15 9.29
CA LYS A 50 15.73 -2.61 9.45
C LYS A 50 15.44 -3.38 8.16
N GLU A 51 14.71 -2.78 7.22
CA GLU A 51 14.28 -3.41 5.98
C GLU A 51 15.13 -3.01 4.77
N THR A 52 16.21 -2.23 4.95
CA THR A 52 17.12 -1.75 3.87
C THR A 52 18.46 -2.47 3.86
#